data_AF-A0A2T3ZUB3-F1
#
_entry.id   AF-A0A2T3ZUB3-F1
#
_cell.length_a   1.000
_cell.length_b   1.000
_cell.length_c   1.000
_cell.angle_alpha   90.00
_cell.angle_beta   90.00
_cell.angle_gamma   90.00
#
_symmetry.space_group_name_H-M   'P 1'
#
loop_
_entity.id
_entity.type
_entity.pdbx_description
1 polymer ?
#
loop_
_entity_poly.entity_id
_entity_poly.type
_entity_poly.pdbx_seq_one_letter_code
_entity_poly.pdbx_strand_id
1 'polypeptide(L)'
;LPFNFPVDVSQPLELAHPPPASILFLWQTYLDVVDPLIKIFHVPSIQRQVMSISQGRKIPDADTECLLFAIYYSTVIAIPAAECRQELHEERPVLLQRFRNGVEESLRRINFWSSRNITALQAFLLYLVIIIS
;
A
#
# COMPACT_ATOMS: atom_id res chain seq x y z
N LEU A 1 19.90 7.36 -29.68
CA LEU A 1 18.42 7.43 -29.77
C LEU A 1 17.89 7.23 -28.35
N PRO A 2 17.12 8.16 -27.77
CA PRO A 2 16.54 7.91 -26.46
C PRO A 2 15.51 6.79 -26.58
N PHE A 3 15.61 5.81 -25.68
CA PHE A 3 14.63 4.74 -25.56
C PHE A 3 13.28 5.36 -25.21
N ASN A 4 12.36 5.34 -26.17
CA ASN A 4 10.98 5.74 -25.97
C ASN A 4 10.29 4.63 -25.17
N PHE A 5 10.25 4.77 -23.84
CA PHE A 5 9.41 3.91 -23.03
C PHE A 5 7.95 4.19 -23.39
N PRO A 6 7.13 3.15 -23.65
CA PRO A 6 5.70 3.36 -23.73
C PRO A 6 5.26 4.03 -22.43
N VAL A 7 4.58 5.17 -22.55
CA VAL A 7 3.91 5.81 -21.43
C VAL A 7 2.86 4.82 -20.96
N ASP A 8 3.20 4.07 -19.91
CA ASP A 8 2.29 3.17 -19.23
C ASP A 8 1.08 4.02 -18.82
N VAL A 9 -0.12 3.59 -19.19
CA VAL A 9 -1.36 4.20 -18.74
C VAL A 9 -1.60 3.75 -17.29
N SER A 10 -0.61 3.95 -16.43
CA SER A 10 -0.74 3.83 -14.99
C SER A 10 -1.80 4.87 -14.60
N GLN A 11 -2.95 4.42 -14.09
CA GLN A 11 -3.88 5.35 -13.44
C GLN A 11 -3.09 6.20 -12.44
N PRO A 12 -3.32 7.53 -12.38
CA PRO A 12 -2.63 8.36 -11.40
C PRO A 12 -2.78 7.73 -10.01
N LEU A 13 -1.67 7.57 -9.27
CA LEU A 13 -1.67 6.92 -7.95
C LEU A 13 -2.71 7.53 -6.98
N GLU A 14 -3.02 8.82 -7.16
CA GLU A 14 -4.08 9.53 -6.45
C GLU A 14 -5.47 8.91 -6.62
N LEU A 15 -5.77 8.30 -7.78
CA LEU A 15 -7.02 7.58 -8.06
C LEU A 15 -7.00 6.13 -7.54
N ALA A 16 -5.83 5.61 -7.15
CA ALA A 16 -5.70 4.24 -6.64
C ALA A 16 -5.90 4.16 -5.11
N HIS A 17 -5.82 5.29 -4.39
CA HIS A 17 -6.10 5.32 -2.95
C HIS A 17 -7.59 5.05 -2.68
N PRO A 18 -7.90 4.17 -1.72
CA PRO A 18 -9.28 3.91 -1.37
C PRO A 18 -9.87 5.06 -0.54
N PRO A 19 -11.20 5.13 -0.37
CA PRO A 19 -11.84 6.14 0.47
C PRO A 19 -11.30 6.14 1.90
N PRO A 20 -11.33 7.28 2.63
CA PRO A 20 -10.83 7.38 4.01
C PRO A 20 -11.30 6.29 4.97
N ALA A 21 -12.57 5.90 4.90
CA ALA A 21 -13.13 4.84 5.73
C ALA A 21 -12.45 3.48 5.45
N SER A 22 -12.25 3.18 4.17
CA SER A 22 -11.54 1.98 3.72
C SER A 22 -10.06 1.99 4.11
N ILE A 23 -9.40 3.16 4.10
CA ILE A 23 -8.01 3.29 4.60
C ILE A 23 -7.92 2.88 6.07
N LEU A 24 -8.85 3.38 6.89
CA LEU A 24 -8.89 3.07 8.32
C LEU A 24 -9.21 1.60 8.58
N PHE A 25 -10.17 1.04 7.83
CA PHE A 25 -10.46 -0.39 7.87
C PHE A 25 -9.22 -1.22 7.52
N LEU A 26 -8.59 -0.96 6.37
CA LEU A 26 -7.40 -1.69 5.92
C LEU A 26 -6.24 -1.61 6.92
N TRP A 27 -6.05 -0.46 7.55
CA TRP A 27 -5.06 -0.27 8.61
C TRP A 27 -5.39 -1.06 9.87
N GLN A 28 -6.64 -1.00 10.35
CA GLN A 28 -7.03 -1.74 11.55
C GLN A 28 -6.90 -3.24 11.32
N THR A 29 -7.41 -3.73 10.18
CA THR A 29 -7.32 -5.14 9.83
C THR A 29 -5.86 -5.58 9.63
N TYR A 30 -4.99 -4.74 9.06
CA TYR A 30 -3.55 -5.00 9.01
C TYR A 30 -2.97 -5.29 10.40
N LEU A 31 -3.32 -4.49 11.41
CA LEU A 31 -2.84 -4.67 12.77
C LEU A 31 -3.31 -5.97 13.39
N ASP A 32 -4.49 -6.44 13.01
CA ASP A 32 -5.11 -7.64 13.58
C ASP A 32 -4.59 -8.91 12.91
N VAL A 33 -4.33 -8.88 11.59
CA VAL A 33 -4.03 -10.11 10.82
C VAL A 33 -2.61 -10.19 10.25
N VAL A 34 -1.96 -9.06 9.94
CA VAL A 34 -0.63 -9.04 9.30
C VAL A 34 0.48 -8.68 10.28
N ASP A 35 0.32 -7.61 11.07
CA ASP A 35 1.33 -7.14 12.03
C ASP A 35 1.80 -8.22 13.04
N PRO A 36 0.94 -9.12 13.55
CA PRO A 36 1.37 -10.19 14.45
C PRO A 36 2.29 -11.22 13.79
N LEU A 37 2.18 -11.39 12.46
CA LEU A 37 2.98 -12.33 11.68
C LEU A 37 4.27 -11.68 11.19
N ILE A 38 4.23 -10.40 10.81
CA ILE A 38 5.34 -9.70 10.18
C ILE A 38 5.52 -8.32 10.82
N LYS A 39 6.34 -8.26 11.88
CA LYS A 39 6.72 -7.01 12.56
C LYS A 39 7.76 -6.23 11.75
N ILE A 40 7.29 -5.40 10.81
CA ILE A 40 8.17 -4.65 9.90
C ILE A 40 8.48 -3.23 10.39
N PHE A 41 7.54 -2.57 11.08
CA PHE A 41 7.66 -1.16 11.43
C PHE A 41 7.08 -0.83 12.82
N HIS A 42 7.42 0.37 13.30
CA HIS A 42 6.88 0.91 14.54
C HIS A 42 5.45 1.41 14.33
N VAL A 43 4.47 0.59 14.72
CA VAL A 43 3.02 0.83 14.56
C VAL A 43 2.58 2.26 14.97
N PRO A 44 2.95 2.82 16.13
CA PRO A 44 2.51 4.16 16.51
C PRO A 44 2.99 5.28 15.58
N SER A 45 4.12 5.09 14.90
CA SER A 45 4.62 6.08 13.93
C SER A 45 3.79 6.06 12.66
N ILE A 46 3.52 4.87 12.13
CA ILE A 46 2.74 4.70 10.90
C ILE A 46 1.27 5.07 11.13
N GLN A 47 0.69 4.71 12.28
CA GLN A 47 -0.68 5.09 12.63
C GLN A 47 -0.91 6.60 12.55
N ARG A 48 0.02 7.42 13.04
CA ARG A 48 -0.07 8.89 12.95
C ARG A 48 -0.09 9.36 11.50
N GLN A 49 0.68 8.72 10.62
CA GLN A 49 0.71 9.05 9.20
C GLN A 49 -0.60 8.63 8.52
N VAL A 50 -1.06 7.38 8.72
CA VAL A 50 -2.33 6.85 8.18
C VAL A 50 -3.48 7.76 8.57
N MET A 51 -3.59 8.14 9.85
CA MET A 51 -4.66 9.02 10.34
C MET A 51 -4.60 10.42 9.70
N SER A 52 -3.40 10.95 9.47
CA SER A 52 -3.24 12.27 8.83
C SER A 52 -3.63 12.24 7.35
N ILE A 53 -3.35 11.12 6.68
CA ILE A 53 -3.63 10.90 5.26
C ILE A 53 -5.11 10.62 5.04
N SER A 54 -5.73 9.75 5.86
CA SER A 54 -7.17 9.46 5.76
C SER A 54 -8.03 10.70 6.01
N GLN A 55 -7.56 11.64 6.84
CA GLN A 55 -8.24 12.91 7.10
C GLN A 55 -7.94 13.99 6.03
N GLY A 56 -7.16 13.68 4.98
CA GLY A 56 -6.76 14.63 3.94
C GLY A 56 -5.85 15.75 4.44
N ARG A 57 -5.27 15.63 5.65
CA ARG A 57 -4.40 16.66 6.25
C ARG A 57 -2.97 16.60 5.70
N LYS A 58 -2.58 15.48 5.12
CA LYS A 58 -1.24 15.24 4.59
C LYS A 58 -1.31 14.48 3.28
N ILE A 59 -0.60 14.98 2.28
CA ILE A 59 -0.31 14.24 1.05
C ILE A 59 0.91 13.35 1.33
N PRO A 60 0.82 12.02 1.12
CA PRO A 60 1.98 11.14 1.32
C PRO A 60 3.10 11.47 0.34
N ASP A 61 4.35 11.38 0.81
CA ASP A 61 5.52 11.28 -0.07
C ASP A 61 5.58 9.88 -0.70
N ALA A 62 6.37 9.72 -1.76
CA ALA A 62 6.44 8.47 -2.52
C ALA A 62 6.76 7.25 -1.64
N ASP A 63 7.63 7.41 -0.64
CA ASP A 63 8.01 6.35 0.30
C ASP A 63 6.82 5.91 1.18
N THR A 64 6.09 6.87 1.77
CA THR A 64 4.90 6.57 2.58
C THR A 64 3.76 6.01 1.72
N GLU A 65 3.60 6.54 0.50
CA GLU A 65 2.61 6.06 -0.46
C GLU A 65 2.83 4.58 -0.81
N CYS A 66 4.08 4.19 -1.08
CA CYS A 66 4.44 2.80 -1.31
C CYS A 66 4.12 1.92 -0.11
N LEU A 67 4.42 2.39 1.11
CA LEU A 67 4.12 1.65 2.33
C LEU A 67 2.61 1.45 2.50
N LEU A 68 1.80 2.47 2.23
CA LEU A 68 0.35 2.36 2.29
C LEU A 68 -0.19 1.34 1.31
N PHE A 69 0.23 1.37 0.04
CA PHE A 69 -0.19 0.35 -0.94
C PHE A 69 0.25 -1.05 -0.53
N ALA A 70 1.44 -1.21 0.05
CA ALA A 70 1.91 -2.50 0.54
C ALA A 70 1.04 -3.02 1.70
N ILE A 71 0.65 -2.14 2.63
CA ILE A 71 -0.30 -2.44 3.70
C ILE A 71 -1.64 -2.88 3.10
N TYR A 72 -2.23 -2.08 2.21
CA TYR A 72 -3.52 -2.39 1.59
C TYR A 72 -3.51 -3.75 0.88
N TYR A 73 -2.47 -4.00 0.07
CA TYR A 73 -2.30 -5.24 -0.64
C TYR A 73 -2.18 -6.44 0.31
N SER A 74 -1.34 -6.32 1.35
CA SER A 74 -1.15 -7.38 2.35
C SER A 74 -2.44 -7.72 3.09
N THR A 75 -3.22 -6.71 3.48
CA THR A 75 -4.50 -6.89 4.16
C THR A 75 -5.50 -7.60 3.28
N VAL A 76 -5.64 -7.19 2.01
CA VAL A 76 -6.57 -7.83 1.06
C VAL A 76 -6.18 -9.27 0.74
N ILE A 77 -4.88 -9.60 0.77
CA ILE A 77 -4.43 -10.99 0.66
C ILE A 77 -4.86 -11.82 1.88
N ALA A 78 -4.74 -11.25 3.08
CA ALA A 78 -4.99 -11.95 4.33
C ALA A 78 -6.49 -12.20 4.63
N ILE A 79 -7.39 -11.33 4.18
CA ILE A 79 -8.83 -11.44 4.50
C ILE A 79 -9.66 -12.18 3.44
N PRO A 80 -10.75 -12.90 3.80
CA PRO A 80 -11.60 -13.60 2.85
C PRO A 80 -12.26 -12.69 1.80
N ALA A 81 -12.54 -13.22 0.61
CA ALA A 81 -13.19 -12.47 -0.46
C ALA A 81 -14.61 -11.96 -0.09
N ALA A 82 -15.29 -12.61 0.85
CA ALA A 82 -16.57 -12.15 1.38
C ALA A 82 -16.42 -10.84 2.18
N GLU A 83 -15.36 -10.74 2.99
CA GLU A 83 -15.06 -9.56 3.81
C GLU A 83 -14.65 -8.37 2.94
N CYS A 84 -13.87 -8.59 1.87
CA CYS A 84 -13.57 -7.55 0.89
C CYS A 84 -14.84 -6.95 0.29
N ARG A 85 -15.79 -7.79 -0.13
CA ARG A 85 -17.07 -7.31 -0.71
C ARG A 85 -17.91 -6.54 0.31
N GLN A 86 -17.92 -6.99 1.55
CA GLN A 86 -18.72 -6.39 2.61
C GLN A 86 -18.17 -5.01 3.04
N GLU A 87 -16.88 -4.93 3.33
CA GLU A 87 -16.26 -3.77 3.98
C GLU A 87 -15.63 -2.77 2.99
N LEU A 88 -15.20 -3.26 1.82
CA LEU A 88 -14.57 -2.43 0.77
C LEU A 88 -15.48 -2.20 -0.44
N HIS A 89 -16.65 -2.84 -0.49
CA HIS A 89 -17.64 -2.74 -1.58
C HIS A 89 -17.08 -3.06 -2.97
N GLU A 90 -15.98 -3.82 -3.02
CA GLU A 90 -15.29 -4.20 -4.26
C GLU A 90 -14.90 -5.67 -4.25
N GLU A 91 -14.76 -6.24 -5.45
CA GLU A 91 -14.30 -7.62 -5.63
C GLU A 91 -12.82 -7.75 -5.26
N ARG A 92 -12.49 -8.79 -4.49
CA ARG A 92 -11.11 -9.10 -4.08
C ARG A 92 -10.09 -9.07 -5.23
N PRO A 93 -10.31 -9.70 -6.41
CA PRO A 93 -9.35 -9.63 -7.51
C PRO A 93 -9.09 -8.21 -8.02
N VAL A 94 -10.11 -7.34 -8.01
CA VAL A 94 -9.98 -5.93 -8.44
C VAL A 94 -9.11 -5.15 -7.46
N LEU A 95 -9.36 -5.33 -6.16
CA LEU A 95 -8.57 -4.70 -5.10
C LEU A 95 -7.11 -5.16 -5.12
N LEU A 96 -6.87 -6.47 -5.28
CA LEU A 96 -5.53 -7.03 -5.37
C LEU A 96 -4.76 -6.44 -6.56
N GLN A 97 -5.38 -6.39 -7.74
CA GLN A 97 -4.75 -5.81 -8.92
C GLN A 97 -4.46 -4.32 -8.72
N ARG A 98 -5.42 -3.56 -8.19
CA ARG A 98 -5.26 -2.11 -7.94
C ARG A 98 -4.11 -1.84 -6.98
N PHE A 99 -4.10 -2.48 -5.82
CA PHE A 99 -3.09 -2.23 -4.80
C PHE A 99 -1.71 -2.75 -5.20
N ARG A 100 -1.65 -3.88 -5.92
CA ARG A 100 -0.40 -4.36 -6.52
C ARG A 100 0.20 -3.33 -7.48
N ASN A 101 -0.61 -2.81 -8.40
CA ASN A 101 -0.15 -1.78 -9.35
C ASN A 101 0.31 -0.52 -8.60
N GLY A 102 -0.40 -0.14 -7.53
CA GLY A 102 -0.01 0.95 -6.64
C GLY A 102 1.39 0.74 -6.02
N VAL A 103 1.66 -0.45 -5.48
CA VAL A 103 2.99 -0.79 -4.94
C VAL A 103 4.05 -0.72 -6.04
N GLU A 104 3.82 -1.36 -7.19
CA GLU A 104 4.81 -1.44 -8.27
C GLU A 104 5.14 -0.05 -8.86
N GLU A 105 4.13 0.81 -9.03
CA GLU A 105 4.32 2.18 -9.50
C GLU A 105 4.99 3.07 -8.45
N SER A 106 4.58 2.98 -7.17
CA SER A 106 5.27 3.72 -6.10
C SER A 106 6.73 3.27 -5.95
N LEU A 107 7.03 1.98 -6.03
CA LEU A 107 8.41 1.46 -6.03
C LEU A 107 9.24 2.00 -7.20
N ARG A 108 8.64 2.12 -8.40
CA ARG A 108 9.29 2.70 -9.58
C ARG A 108 9.65 4.17 -9.37
N ARG A 109 8.82 4.92 -8.63
CA ARG A 109 9.06 6.33 -8.30
C ARG A 109 10.11 6.51 -7.19
N ILE A 110 10.34 5.49 -6.37
CA ILE A 110 11.31 5.54 -5.29
C ILE A 110 12.70 5.12 -5.79
N ASN A 111 13.67 6.01 -5.67
CA ASN A 111 15.09 5.68 -5.87
C ASN A 111 15.66 4.96 -4.64
N PHE A 112 15.13 3.79 -4.28
CA PHE A 112 15.44 3.13 -2.98
C PHE A 112 16.91 2.72 -2.87
N TRP A 113 17.59 2.49 -4.00
CA TRP A 113 19.04 2.22 -4.05
C TRP A 113 19.90 3.40 -3.58
N SER A 114 19.37 4.64 -3.67
CA SER A 114 20.07 5.87 -3.32
C SER A 114 19.46 6.55 -2.07
N SER A 115 18.18 6.29 -1.79
CA SER A 115 17.49 6.84 -0.63
C SER A 115 17.87 6.07 0.65
N ARG A 116 18.30 6.78 1.69
CA ARG A 116 18.49 6.23 3.04
C ARG A 116 17.15 6.10 3.80
N ASN A 117 16.02 5.98 3.09
CA ASN A 117 14.71 5.94 3.73
C ASN A 117 14.32 4.51 4.09
N ILE A 118 14.32 4.21 5.39
CA ILE A 118 13.90 2.91 5.91
C ILE A 118 12.45 2.56 5.56
N THR A 119 11.60 3.56 5.34
CA THR A 119 10.19 3.40 4.95
C THR A 119 10.06 2.67 3.61
N ALA A 120 10.91 3.00 2.64
CA ALA A 120 10.92 2.35 1.33
C ALA A 120 11.33 0.87 1.44
N LEU A 121 12.35 0.58 2.26
CA LEU A 121 12.80 -0.79 2.51
C LEU A 121 11.74 -1.61 3.24
N GLN A 122 11.03 -1.00 4.20
CA GLN A 122 9.92 -1.63 4.90
C GLN A 122 8.76 -1.98 3.96
N ALA A 123 8.38 -1.06 3.07
CA ALA A 123 7.35 -1.30 2.06
C ALA A 123 7.76 -2.44 1.10
N PHE A 124 9.01 -2.42 0.62
CA PHE A 124 9.53 -3.46 -0.26
C PHE A 124 9.57 -4.83 0.42
N LEU A 125 10.04 -4.89 1.67
CA LEU A 125 10.06 -6.14 2.45
C LEU A 125 8.66 -6.70 2.65
N LEU A 126 7.68 -5.85 3.03
CA LEU A 126 6.29 -6.27 3.19
C LEU A 126 5.74 -6.86 1.89
N TYR A 127 5.98 -6.19 0.76
CA TYR A 127 5.55 -6.66 -0.54
C TYR A 127 6.19 -8.01 -0.92
N LEU A 128 7.49 -8.18 -0.70
CA LEU A 128 8.19 -9.43 -0.98
C LEU A 128 7.68 -10.58 -0.12
N VAL A 129 7.53 -10.38 1.19
CA VAL A 129 7.06 -11.45 2.09
C VAL A 129 5.69 -11.94 1.64
N ILE A 130 4.79 -11.00 1.31
CA ILE A 130 3.42 -11.29 0.91
C ILE A 130 3.30 -11.97 -0.46
N ILE A 131 4.24 -11.74 -1.39
CA ILE A 131 4.26 -12.45 -2.68
C ILE A 131 4.79 -13.88 -2.53
N ILE A 132 5.72 -14.09 -1.61
CA ILE A 132 6.40 -15.38 -1.43
C ILE A 132 5.57 -16.35 -0.58
N SER A 133 4.79 -15.81 0.37
CA SER A 133 3.84 -16.56 1.21
C SER A 133 2.57 -16.94 0.45
#